data_AF-A0A9Q0IE61-F1
#
_entry.id   AF-A0A9Q0IE61-F1
#
_cell.length_a   1.000
_cell.length_b   1.000
_cell.length_c   1.000
_cell.angle_alpha   90.00
_cell.angle_beta   90.00
_cell.angle_gamma   90.00
#
_symmetry.space_group_name_H-M   'P 1'
#
loop_
_entity.id
_entity.type
_entity.pdbx_description
1 polymer ?
#
loop_
_entity_poly.entity_id
_entity_poly.type
_entity_poly.pdbx_seq_one_letter_code
_entity_poly.pdbx_strand_id
1 'polypeptide(L)'
;MGRVSCGEKSEPHGFHEGARVWLKEDDQYLPSTVSTCSGGVVVMVTDYGQVYSYKQSSLSRQKVQPMHPSSVEGVEDMATLEDLHDGAIMHNLHLRYQHRKIYVRTHLLASP
;
A
#
# COMPACT_ATOMS: atom_id res chain seq x y z
N MET A 1 -22.33 -19.26 -0.37
CA MET A 1 -21.20 -18.45 -0.88
C MET A 1 -20.38 -17.98 0.31
N GLY A 2 -19.41 -18.81 0.74
CA GLY A 2 -18.64 -18.57 1.96
C GLY A 2 -17.45 -17.66 1.67
N ARG A 3 -17.27 -16.61 2.48
CA ARG A 3 -16.07 -15.78 2.49
C ARG A 3 -14.91 -16.62 3.04
N VAL A 4 -13.85 -16.80 2.25
CA VAL A 4 -12.62 -17.46 2.70
C VAL A 4 -11.86 -16.43 3.53
N SER A 5 -11.98 -16.53 4.86
CA SER A 5 -11.25 -15.69 5.81
C SER A 5 -9.89 -16.33 6.08
N CYS A 6 -8.82 -15.60 5.79
CA CYS A 6 -7.47 -15.97 6.21
C CYS A 6 -7.36 -15.82 7.73
N GLY A 7 -7.42 -16.95 8.44
CA GLY A 7 -7.00 -17.15 9.83
C GLY A 7 -7.69 -16.31 10.91
N GLU A 8 -8.56 -16.93 11.72
CA GLU A 8 -8.99 -16.34 12.98
C GLU A 8 -7.91 -16.47 14.08
N LYS A 9 -7.62 -15.33 14.71
CA LYS A 9 -7.08 -15.12 16.07
C LYS A 9 -5.59 -15.45 16.32
N SER A 10 -4.73 -14.44 16.11
CA SER A 10 -3.70 -13.93 17.05
C SER A 10 -2.50 -13.27 16.38
N GLU A 11 -2.57 -12.91 15.09
CA GLU A 11 -1.54 -12.09 14.45
C GLU A 11 -2.01 -10.63 14.28
N PRO A 12 -1.23 -9.60 14.61
CA PRO A 12 -1.75 -8.25 14.78
C PRO A 12 -1.98 -7.47 13.48
N HIS A 13 -1.92 -8.08 12.29
CA HIS A 13 -2.00 -7.34 11.02
C HIS A 13 -2.78 -8.13 9.97
N GLY A 14 -4.02 -7.69 9.70
CA GLY A 14 -5.02 -8.41 8.91
C GLY A 14 -4.79 -8.40 7.40
N PHE A 15 -4.10 -9.43 6.89
CA PHE A 15 -4.03 -9.74 5.47
C PHE A 15 -5.30 -10.49 5.03
N HIS A 16 -6.27 -9.74 4.52
CA HIS A 16 -7.49 -10.28 3.93
C HIS A 16 -7.59 -9.83 2.47
N GLU A 17 -8.38 -10.54 1.68
CA GLU A 17 -8.69 -10.13 0.31
C GLU A 17 -9.26 -8.70 0.29
N GLY A 18 -8.69 -7.84 -0.56
CA GLY A 18 -8.97 -6.41 -0.64
C GLY A 18 -8.07 -5.52 0.22
N ALA A 19 -7.26 -6.08 1.13
CA ALA A 19 -6.38 -5.29 1.98
C ALA A 19 -5.32 -4.52 1.18
N ARG A 20 -5.12 -3.25 1.54
CA ARG A 20 -4.07 -2.38 0.99
C ARG A 20 -2.77 -2.57 1.75
N VAL A 21 -1.69 -2.84 1.02
CA VAL A 21 -0.38 -3.16 1.58
C VAL A 21 0.74 -2.55 0.77
N TRP A 22 1.85 -2.26 1.44
CA TRP A 22 3.15 -2.07 0.83
C TRP A 22 3.83 -3.43 0.67
N LEU A 23 4.11 -3.83 -0.58
CA LEU A 23 4.92 -5.00 -0.91
C LEU A 23 6.36 -4.56 -1.16
N LYS A 24 7.32 -5.12 -0.43
CA LYS A 24 8.74 -4.79 -0.59
C LYS A 24 9.43 -5.70 -1.61
N GLU A 25 9.78 -5.19 -2.79
CA GLU A 25 10.54 -5.89 -3.84
C GLU A 25 11.79 -5.11 -4.20
N ASP A 26 12.95 -5.77 -4.29
CA ASP A 26 14.22 -5.14 -4.69
C ASP A 26 14.51 -3.82 -3.95
N ASP A 27 14.26 -3.82 -2.64
CA ASP A 27 14.33 -2.67 -1.73
C ASP A 27 13.35 -1.50 -2.01
N GLN A 28 12.40 -1.69 -2.93
CA GLN A 28 11.33 -0.74 -3.22
C GLN A 28 10.02 -1.15 -2.56
N TYR A 29 9.26 -0.18 -2.07
CA TYR A 29 7.91 -0.40 -1.55
C TYR A 29 6.87 -0.14 -2.64
N LEU A 30 6.12 -1.17 -3.00
CA LEU A 30 5.13 -1.17 -4.07
C LEU A 30 3.71 -1.14 -3.47
N PRO A 31 2.89 -0.13 -3.80
CA PRO A 31 1.50 -0.07 -3.34
C PRO A 31 0.73 -1.20 -4.01
N SER A 32 0.08 -2.04 -3.21
CA SER A 32 -0.54 -3.28 -3.68
C SER A 32 -1.86 -3.60 -2.98
N THR A 33 -2.68 -4.41 -3.63
CA THR A 33 -3.89 -5.03 -3.06
C THR A 33 -3.70 -6.52 -2.93
N VAL A 34 -4.07 -7.10 -1.78
CA VAL A 34 -4.21 -8.56 -1.64
C VAL A 34 -5.40 -9.02 -2.46
N SER A 35 -5.15 -9.68 -3.59
CA SER A 35 -6.20 -10.16 -4.49
C SER A 35 -6.80 -11.48 -4.04
N THR A 36 -5.99 -12.39 -3.51
CA THR A 36 -6.47 -13.66 -2.95
C THR A 36 -5.53 -14.13 -1.85
N CYS A 37 -6.06 -14.76 -0.82
CA CYS A 37 -5.27 -15.49 0.16
C CYS A 37 -5.94 -16.85 0.39
N SER A 38 -5.47 -17.90 -0.28
CA SER A 38 -6.07 -19.24 -0.20
C SER A 38 -5.04 -20.33 -0.50
N GLY A 39 -5.24 -21.53 0.04
CA GLY A 39 -4.34 -22.66 -0.19
C GLY A 39 -2.90 -22.41 0.28
N GLY A 40 -2.69 -21.56 1.28
CA GLY A 40 -1.35 -21.18 1.77
C GLY A 40 -0.57 -20.28 0.81
N VAL A 41 -1.22 -19.71 -0.20
CA VAL A 41 -0.65 -18.78 -1.17
C VAL A 41 -1.38 -17.44 -1.09
N VAL A 42 -0.62 -16.36 -1.13
CA VAL A 42 -1.12 -14.99 -1.15
C VAL A 42 -0.72 -14.37 -2.49
N VAL A 43 -1.72 -13.85 -3.20
CA VAL A 43 -1.54 -13.13 -4.46
C VAL A 43 -1.80 -11.66 -4.23
N MET A 44 -0.85 -10.82 -4.64
CA MET A 44 -0.92 -9.37 -4.55
C MET A 44 -0.77 -8.77 -5.93
N VAL A 45 -1.55 -7.72 -6.19
CA VAL A 45 -1.49 -6.95 -7.45
C VAL A 45 -1.05 -5.54 -7.09
N THR A 46 0.04 -5.07 -7.70
CA THR A 46 0.50 -3.70 -7.53
C THR A 46 -0.42 -2.73 -8.28
N ASP A 47 -0.46 -1.48 -7.84
CA ASP A 47 -1.21 -0.44 -8.56
C ASP A 47 -0.64 -0.15 -9.96
N TYR A 48 0.58 -0.60 -10.22
CA TYR A 48 1.25 -0.46 -11.51
C TYR A 48 1.05 -1.70 -12.42
N GLY A 49 0.23 -2.66 -11.99
CA GLY A 49 -0.23 -3.79 -12.80
C GLY A 49 0.65 -5.05 -12.74
N GLN A 50 1.68 -5.09 -11.88
CA GLN A 50 2.44 -6.31 -11.65
C GLN A 50 1.69 -7.24 -10.68
N VAL A 51 1.86 -8.55 -10.86
CA VAL A 51 1.25 -9.57 -10.01
C VAL A 51 2.34 -10.38 -9.33
N TYR A 52 2.26 -10.49 -8.01
CA TYR A 52 3.18 -11.26 -7.18
C TYR A 52 2.44 -12.36 -6.44
N SER A 53 3.05 -13.53 -6.34
CA SER A 53 2.50 -14.70 -5.66
C SER A 53 3.53 -15.28 -4.70
N TYR A 54 3.13 -15.43 -3.44
CA TYR A 54 4.00 -15.89 -2.36
C TYR A 54 3.34 -16.99 -1.54
N LYS A 55 4.15 -17.89 -1.01
CA LYS A 55 3.68 -18.75 0.09
C LYS A 55 3.42 -17.88 1.30
N GLN A 56 2.29 -18.07 1.97
CA GLN A 56 1.94 -17.31 3.17
C GLN A 56 3.02 -17.46 4.26
N SER A 57 3.62 -18.65 4.37
CA SER A 57 4.72 -18.93 5.31
C SER A 57 6.02 -18.19 5.01
N SER A 58 6.22 -17.64 3.82
CA SER A 58 7.42 -16.85 3.46
C SER A 58 7.21 -15.35 3.62
N LEU A 59 5.99 -14.89 3.92
CA LEU A 59 5.71 -13.46 4.09
C LEU A 59 6.11 -13.02 5.50
N SER A 60 7.13 -12.17 5.57
CA SER A 60 7.50 -11.47 6.80
C SER A 60 6.86 -10.09 6.86
N ARG A 61 6.82 -9.49 8.06
CA ARG A 61 6.40 -8.09 8.24
C ARG A 61 7.28 -7.07 7.53
N GLN A 62 8.50 -7.45 7.17
CA GLN A 62 9.37 -6.58 6.37
C GLN A 62 9.07 -6.69 4.88
N LYS A 63 8.54 -7.85 4.43
CA LYS A 63 8.15 -8.09 3.04
C LYS A 63 6.81 -7.45 2.71
N VAL A 64 5.86 -7.49 3.65
CA VAL A 64 4.52 -6.93 3.46
C VAL A 64 4.12 -6.12 4.69
N GLN A 65 3.76 -4.87 4.47
CA GLN A 65 3.33 -3.94 5.52
C GLN A 65 1.93 -3.40 5.19
N PRO A 66 1.05 -3.19 6.18
CA PRO A 66 -0.20 -2.47 5.93
C PRO A 66 0.07 -1.08 5.37
N MET A 67 -0.76 -0.63 4.43
CA MET A 67 -0.70 0.74 3.92
C MET A 67 -1.46 1.66 4.87
N HIS A 68 -0.87 2.78 5.29
CA HIS A 68 -1.60 3.78 6.07
C HIS A 68 -2.68 4.45 5.21
N PRO A 69 -3.88 4.79 5.73
CA PRO A 69 -4.93 5.47 4.96
C PRO A 69 -4.47 6.72 4.21
N SER A 70 -3.58 7.53 4.81
CA SER A 70 -3.03 8.73 4.14
C SER A 70 -2.24 8.40 2.87
N SER A 71 -1.61 7.22 2.80
CA SER A 71 -0.95 6.73 1.60
C SER A 71 -1.91 6.12 0.59
N VAL A 72 -3.03 5.54 1.03
CA VAL A 72 -4.07 4.98 0.15
C VAL A 72 -4.79 6.08 -0.62
N GLU A 73 -5.18 7.13 0.09
CA GLU A 73 -5.96 8.24 -0.48
C GLU A 73 -5.06 9.27 -1.19
N GLY A 74 -3.80 9.35 -0.77
CA GLY A 74 -2.89 10.42 -1.11
C GLY A 74 -3.15 11.68 -0.28
N VAL A 75 -2.13 12.52 -0.15
CA VAL A 75 -2.18 13.76 0.63
C VAL A 75 -1.78 14.97 -0.19
N GLU A 76 -2.32 16.13 0.20
CA GLU A 76 -1.97 17.39 -0.44
C GLU A 76 -0.65 17.97 0.07
N ASP A 77 -0.45 17.90 1.38
CA ASP A 77 0.79 18.27 2.05
C ASP A 77 1.62 17.01 2.27
N MET A 78 2.78 16.90 1.60
CA MET A 78 3.62 15.70 1.71
C MET A 78 4.18 15.49 3.11
N ALA A 79 4.20 16.53 3.96
CA ALA A 79 4.60 16.39 5.36
C ALA A 79 3.59 15.59 6.20
N THR A 80 2.38 15.34 5.69
CA THR A 80 1.34 14.56 6.39
C THR A 80 1.28 13.10 5.95
N LEU A 81 2.22 12.63 5.12
CA LEU A 81 2.38 11.19 4.86
C LEU A 81 2.85 10.50 6.14
N GLU A 82 2.19 9.40 6.51
CA GLU A 82 2.59 8.62 7.70
C GLU A 82 3.54 7.47 7.33
N ASP A 83 3.45 6.97 6.10
CA ASP A 83 4.44 6.05 5.55
C ASP A 83 5.61 6.89 4.97
N LEU A 84 6.76 6.85 5.62
CA LEU A 84 7.91 7.74 5.32
C LEU A 84 9.01 7.09 4.47
N HIS A 85 8.68 6.08 3.66
CA HIS A 85 9.61 5.46 2.72
C HIS A 85 9.40 5.99 1.29
N ASP A 86 10.42 5.89 0.44
CA ASP A 86 10.40 6.45 -0.93
C ASP A 86 9.19 5.99 -1.76
N GLY A 87 8.76 4.72 -1.60
CA GLY A 87 7.57 4.19 -2.27
C GLY A 87 6.27 4.96 -1.98
N ALA A 88 6.11 5.48 -0.76
CA ALA A 88 4.92 6.24 -0.35
C ALA A 88 4.93 7.64 -0.98
N ILE A 89 6.10 8.27 -1.00
CA ILE A 89 6.30 9.57 -1.65
C ILE A 89 6.00 9.45 -3.15
N MET A 90 6.58 8.45 -3.81
CA MET A 90 6.40 8.22 -5.24
C MET A 90 4.96 7.87 -5.60
N HIS A 91 4.30 7.04 -4.78
CA HIS A 91 2.88 6.72 -4.96
C HIS A 91 1.99 7.96 -4.80
N ASN A 92 2.24 8.79 -3.78
CA ASN A 92 1.48 10.03 -3.59
C ASN A 92 1.63 10.98 -4.79
N LEU A 93 2.86 11.13 -5.30
CA LEU A 93 3.10 11.92 -6.52
C LEU A 93 2.36 11.34 -7.73
N HIS A 94 2.33 10.02 -7.88
CA HIS A 94 1.58 9.34 -8.93
C HIS A 94 0.07 9.63 -8.86
N LEU A 95 -0.54 9.47 -7.69
CA LEU A 95 -1.97 9.78 -7.46
C LEU A 95 -2.29 11.23 -7.80
N ARG A 96 -1.43 12.18 -7.39
CA ARG A 96 -1.59 13.59 -7.71
C ARG A 96 -1.49 13.89 -9.19
N TYR A 97 -0.55 13.24 -9.88
CA TYR A 97 -0.39 13.39 -11.33
C TYR A 97 -1.63 12.88 -12.08
N GLN A 98 -2.15 11.70 -11.71
CA GLN A 98 -3.36 11.13 -12.30
C GLN A 98 -4.58 12.05 -12.13
N HIS A 99 -4.70 12.71 -10.99
CA HIS A 99 -5.79 13.66 -10.70
C HIS A 99 -5.53 15.09 -11.22
N ARG A 100 -4.50 15.31 -12.04
CA ARG A 100 -4.08 16.63 -12.55
C ARG A 100 -3.82 17.68 -11.44
N LYS A 101 -3.51 17.23 -10.22
CA LYS A 101 -3.16 18.06 -9.07
C LYS A 101 -1.65 18.36 -9.03
N ILE A 102 -1.11 18.90 -10.12
CA ILE A 102 0.34 19.16 -10.25
C ILE A 102 0.85 20.35 -9.41
N TYR A 103 -0.04 21.15 -8.82
CA TYR A 103 0.37 22.25 -7.93
C TYR A 103 0.58 21.75 -6.50
N VAL A 104 1.85 21.65 -6.11
CA VAL A 104 2.29 21.44 -4.72
C VAL A 104 1.97 22.70 -3.93
N ARG A 105 0.95 22.66 -3.07
CA ARG A 105 0.69 23.75 -2.11
C ARG A 105 1.49 23.44 -0.84
N THR A 106 2.76 23.82 -0.82
CA THR A 106 3.40 24.11 0.47
C THR A 106 2.78 25.42 0.95
N HIS A 107 2.17 25.39 2.12
CA HIS A 107 1.44 26.49 2.77
C HIS A 107 2.33 27.73 3.06
N LEU A 108 3.58 27.75 2.61
CA LEU A 108 4.54 28.85 2.72
C LEU A 108 4.40 29.95 1.65
N LEU A 109 3.50 29.82 0.68
CA LEU A 109 3.35 30.81 -0.41
C LEU A 109 2.01 31.57 -0.40
N ALA A 110 1.32 31.65 0.73
CA ALA A 110 0.09 32.44 0.84
C ALA A 110 0.15 33.44 2.02
N SER A 111 0.98 34.48 1.85
CA SER A 111 0.80 35.76 2.54
C SER A 111 0.84 36.89 1.51
N PRO A 112 -0.24 37.67 1.43
CA PRO A 112 -0.17 39.12 1.46
C PRO A 112 -0.73 39.68 2.77
#